data_AF-A0A358D6P2-F1
#
_entry.id   AF-A0A358D6P2-F1
#
_cell.length_a   1.000
_cell.length_b   1.000
_cell.length_c   1.000
_cell.angle_alpha   90.00
_cell.angle_beta   90.00
_cell.angle_gamma   90.00
#
_symmetry.space_group_name_H-M   'P 1'
#
loop_
_entity.id
_entity.type
_entity.pdbx_description
1 polymer ?
#
loop_
_entity_poly.entity_id
_entity_poly.type
_entity_poly.pdbx_seq_one_letter_code
_entity_poly.pdbx_strand_id
1 'polypeptide(L)'
;TLVDADPVVNAASWQWVAGSGADAAPYFRIFNPELQAAKFDPDGTYVRQWAPEYAGDEAPEPIVDLKATRDAALAAYEAVKNSR
;
A
#
# COMPACT_ATOMS: atom_id res chain seq x y z
N THR A 1 -9.47 13.06 -9.10
CA THR A 1 -8.07 12.80 -9.54
C THR A 1 -7.19 13.96 -9.09
N LEU A 2 -5.86 13.86 -9.23
CA LEU A 2 -4.89 14.83 -8.70
C LEU A 2 -4.98 16.19 -9.43
N VAL A 3 -5.22 17.26 -8.68
CA VAL A 3 -5.19 18.65 -9.21
C VAL A 3 -3.75 19.21 -9.26
N ASP A 4 -2.83 18.58 -8.53
CA ASP A 4 -1.41 18.89 -8.40
C ASP A 4 -0.53 17.93 -9.21
N ALA A 5 -1.13 17.24 -10.20
CA ALA A 5 -0.42 16.24 -10.98
C ALA A 5 0.82 16.83 -11.64
N ASP A 6 1.99 16.28 -11.27
CA ASP A 6 3.28 16.66 -11.82
C ASP A 6 3.96 15.41 -12.40
N PRO A 7 4.43 15.45 -13.66
CA PRO A 7 4.96 14.28 -14.34
C PRO A 7 6.23 13.73 -13.68
N VAL A 8 7.02 14.59 -13.02
CA VAL A 8 8.26 14.19 -12.34
C VAL A 8 7.95 13.68 -10.95
N VAL A 9 7.20 14.45 -10.15
CA VAL A 9 6.87 14.07 -8.77
C VAL A 9 6.09 12.76 -8.76
N ASN A 10 5.07 12.64 -9.60
CA ASN A 10 4.25 11.43 -9.62
C ASN A 10 5.08 10.21 -10.05
N ALA A 11 5.86 10.32 -11.13
CA ALA A 11 6.69 9.20 -11.59
C ALA A 11 7.73 8.78 -10.56
N ALA A 12 8.40 9.74 -9.90
CA ALA A 12 9.38 9.46 -8.87
C ALA A 12 8.75 8.83 -7.62
N SER A 13 7.63 9.35 -7.14
CA SER A 13 6.92 8.78 -5.99
C SER A 13 6.38 7.38 -6.27
N TRP A 14 5.88 7.13 -7.48
CA TRP A 14 5.47 5.77 -7.87
C TRP A 14 6.64 4.79 -7.92
N GLN A 15 7.80 5.20 -8.40
CA GLN A 15 9.02 4.39 -8.34
C GLN A 15 9.42 4.08 -6.90
N TRP A 16 9.38 5.09 -6.02
CA TRP A 16 9.69 4.93 -4.60
C TRP A 16 8.78 3.91 -3.91
N VAL A 17 7.46 3.98 -4.15
CA VAL A 17 6.48 3.02 -3.59
C VAL A 17 6.68 1.62 -4.16
N ALA A 18 7.03 1.50 -5.44
CA ALA A 18 7.32 0.22 -6.09
C ALA A 18 8.66 -0.41 -5.66
N GLY A 19 9.43 0.27 -4.80
CA GLY A 19 10.76 -0.18 -4.37
C GLY A 19 11.80 -0.14 -5.48
N SER A 20 11.63 0.76 -6.45
CA SER A 20 12.52 0.97 -7.59
C SER A 20 13.15 2.36 -7.54
N GLY A 21 14.46 2.46 -7.79
CA GLY A 21 15.19 3.74 -7.76
C GLY A 21 16.12 3.85 -6.55
N ALA A 22 16.94 4.91 -6.56
CA ALA A 22 18.09 5.02 -5.66
C ALA A 22 17.74 5.17 -4.17
N ASP A 23 16.61 5.80 -3.85
CA ASP A 23 16.15 6.07 -2.48
C ASP A 23 14.79 5.39 -2.18
N ALA A 24 14.45 4.36 -2.95
CA ALA A 24 13.17 3.70 -2.83
C ALA A 24 13.04 2.94 -1.51
N ALA A 25 11.80 2.79 -1.03
CA ALA A 25 11.52 1.85 0.04
C ALA A 25 12.05 0.45 -0.36
N PRO A 26 12.74 -0.29 0.52
CA PRO A 26 13.18 -1.65 0.18
C PRO A 26 11.99 -2.50 -0.25
N TYR A 27 12.13 -3.33 -1.30
CA TYR A 27 11.01 -4.09 -1.89
C TYR A 27 10.25 -4.97 -0.89
N PHE A 28 10.92 -5.45 0.17
CA PHE A 28 10.31 -6.28 1.21
C PHE A 28 9.45 -5.47 2.20
N ARG A 29 9.46 -4.13 2.10
CA ARG A 29 8.64 -3.22 2.89
C ARG A 29 7.22 -3.16 2.30
N ILE A 30 6.42 -4.16 2.63
CA ILE A 30 5.02 -4.24 2.24
C ILE A 30 4.17 -3.69 3.39
N PHE A 31 3.41 -2.62 3.13
CA PHE A 31 2.53 -2.03 4.13
C PHE A 31 1.34 -2.93 4.42
N ASN A 32 1.07 -3.17 5.71
CA ASN A 32 -0.21 -3.70 6.16
C ASN A 32 -1.18 -2.51 6.30
N PRO A 33 -2.28 -2.45 5.52
CA PRO A 33 -3.20 -1.31 5.52
C PRO A 33 -3.89 -1.08 6.88
N GLU A 34 -4.21 -2.16 7.61
CA GLU A 34 -4.85 -2.07 8.94
C GLU A 34 -3.90 -1.45 9.96
N LEU A 35 -2.62 -1.86 9.95
CA LEU A 35 -1.62 -1.29 10.84
C LEU A 35 -1.26 0.16 10.48
N GLN A 36 -1.33 0.54 9.20
CA GLN A 36 -1.20 1.94 8.80
C GLN A 36 -2.38 2.78 9.32
N ALA A 37 -3.62 2.29 9.15
CA ALA A 37 -4.81 2.97 9.66
C ALA A 37 -4.74 3.14 11.18
N ALA A 38 -4.49 2.07 11.94
CA ALA A 38 -4.40 2.13 13.40
C ALA A 38 -3.31 3.10 13.90
N LYS A 39 -2.22 3.24 13.14
CA LYS A 39 -1.11 4.14 13.49
C LYS A 39 -1.41 5.61 13.18
N PHE A 40 -2.06 5.89 12.05
CA PHE A 40 -2.16 7.25 11.50
C PHE A 40 -3.57 7.86 11.57
N ASP A 41 -4.60 7.05 11.80
CA ASP A 41 -5.98 7.46 12.06
C ASP A 41 -6.55 6.66 13.25
N PRO A 42 -5.97 6.80 14.47
CA PRO A 42 -6.36 5.99 15.63
C PRO A 42 -7.82 6.17 16.03
N ASP A 43 -8.39 7.34 15.74
CA ASP A 43 -9.79 7.62 16.02
C ASP A 43 -10.70 7.18 14.87
N GLY A 44 -10.19 6.83 13.68
CA GLY A 44 -10.98 6.49 12.49
C GLY A 44 -11.70 7.69 11.87
N THR A 45 -11.25 8.92 12.14
CA THR A 45 -11.92 10.15 11.70
C THR A 45 -11.83 10.30 10.19
N TYR A 46 -10.67 10.00 9.61
CA TYR A 46 -10.48 10.09 8.17
C TYR A 46 -11.31 9.03 7.45
N VAL A 47 -11.29 7.78 7.94
CA VAL A 47 -12.10 6.68 7.36
C VAL A 47 -13.59 7.00 7.42
N ARG A 48 -14.12 7.44 8.57
CA ARG A 48 -15.54 7.82 8.68
C ARG A 48 -15.96 8.94 7.74
N GLN A 49 -15.06 9.87 7.43
CA GLN A 49 -15.37 10.98 6.53
C GLN A 49 -15.38 10.55 5.05
N TRP A 50 -14.41 9.73 4.63
CA TRP A 50 -14.14 9.49 3.21
C TRP A 50 -14.51 8.10 2.70
N ALA A 51 -14.66 7.13 3.61
CA ALA A 51 -15.02 5.74 3.32
C ALA A 51 -15.89 5.17 4.45
N PRO A 52 -17.04 5.82 4.78
CA PRO A 52 -17.87 5.45 5.92
C PRO A 52 -18.35 4.00 5.91
N GLU A 53 -18.49 3.39 4.73
CA GLU A 53 -18.84 1.98 4.55
C GLU A 53 -17.80 1.00 5.13
N TYR A 54 -16.59 1.47 5.48
CA TYR A 54 -15.54 0.69 6.12
C TYR A 54 -15.39 0.99 7.63
N ALA A 55 -16.24 1.86 8.20
CA ALA A 55 -16.08 2.35 9.57
C ALA A 55 -16.95 1.63 10.63
N GLY A 56 -17.65 0.56 10.26
CA GLY A 56 -18.58 -0.15 11.14
C GLY A 56 -18.60 -1.65 10.92
N ASP A 57 -19.46 -2.35 11.66
CA ASP A 57 -19.52 -3.81 11.72
C ASP A 57 -19.97 -4.47 10.40
N GLU A 58 -20.57 -3.69 9.49
CA GLU A 58 -21.01 -4.13 8.16
C GLU A 58 -19.97 -3.83 7.06
N ALA A 59 -18.71 -3.58 7.44
CA ALA A 59 -17.65 -3.35 6.48
C ALA A 59 -17.53 -4.53 5.50
N PRO A 60 -17.33 -4.26 4.20
CA PRO A 60 -17.20 -5.33 3.22
C PRO A 60 -15.95 -6.16 3.50
N GLU A 61 -16.09 -7.47 3.28
CA GLU A 61 -14.98 -8.41 3.43
C GLU A 61 -13.77 -8.01 2.58
N PRO A 62 -12.53 -8.17 3.10
CA PRO A 62 -11.33 -7.92 2.32
C PRO A 62 -11.31 -8.73 1.03
N ILE A 63 -11.04 -8.07 -0.09
CA ILE A 63 -10.96 -8.71 -1.41
C ILE A 63 -9.79 -9.69 -1.54
N VAL A 64 -8.82 -9.62 -0.62
CA VAL A 64 -7.64 -10.48 -0.56
C VAL A 64 -7.25 -10.78 0.88
N ASP A 65 -6.62 -11.93 1.10
CA ASP A 65 -5.92 -12.20 2.36
C ASP A 65 -4.58 -11.46 2.41
N LEU A 66 -4.38 -10.63 3.44
CA LEU A 66 -3.21 -9.75 3.56
C LEU A 66 -1.90 -10.54 3.71
N LYS A 67 -1.92 -11.69 4.40
CA LYS A 67 -0.72 -12.49 4.63
C LYS A 67 -0.33 -13.23 3.35
N ALA A 68 -1.28 -13.92 2.72
CA ALA A 68 -1.06 -14.67 1.51
C ALA A 68 -0.60 -13.77 0.36
N THR A 69 -1.19 -12.58 0.21
CA THR A 69 -0.76 -11.63 -0.83
C THR A 69 0.61 -11.01 -0.55
N ARG A 70 0.94 -10.74 0.72
CA ARG A 70 2.30 -10.34 1.11
C ARG A 70 3.32 -11.43 0.73
N ASP A 71 3.05 -12.68 1.08
CA ASP A 71 3.96 -13.79 0.79
C ASP A 71 4.10 -14.01 -0.73
N ALA A 72 3.01 -13.88 -1.49
CA ALA A 72 3.04 -13.93 -2.95
C ALA A 72 3.88 -12.79 -3.57
N ALA A 73 3.77 -11.57 -3.06
CA ALA A 73 4.55 -10.43 -3.54
C ALA A 73 6.06 -10.61 -3.29
N LEU A 74 6.44 -11.12 -2.11
CA LEU A 74 7.83 -11.44 -1.79
C LEU A 74 8.37 -12.56 -2.69
N ALA A 75 7.59 -13.62 -2.91
CA ALA A 75 7.96 -14.73 -3.79
C ALA A 75 8.16 -14.26 -5.25
N ALA A 76 7.28 -13.40 -5.75
CA ALA A 76 7.40 -12.82 -7.08
C ALA A 76 8.71 -12.01 -7.24
N TYR A 77 9.08 -11.23 -6.22
CA TYR A 77 10.34 -10.49 -6.26
C TYR A 77 11.57 -11.41 -6.24
N GLU A 78 11.57 -12.45 -5.40
CA GLU A 78 12.65 -13.43 -5.38
C GLU A 78 12.80 -14.17 -6.72
N ALA A 79 11.69 -14.45 -7.43
CA ALA A 79 11.75 -15.03 -8.77
C ALA A 79 12.48 -14.11 -9.77
N VAL A 80 12.21 -12.79 -9.74
CA VAL A 80 12.89 -11.79 -10.60
C VAL A 80 14.37 -11.66 -10.23
N LYS A 81 14.70 -11.70 -8.94
CA LYS A 81 16.08 -11.63 -8.47
C LYS A 81 16.90 -12.85 -8.92
N ASN A 82 16.28 -14.02 -8.94
CA ASN A 82 16.92 -15.29 -9.32
C ASN A 82 16.85 -15.58 -10.83
N SER A 83 16.21 -14.72 -11.63
CA SER A 83 16.12 -14.89 -13.08
C SER A 83 17.32 -14.30 -13.84
N ARG A 84 18.41 -13.98 -13.14
CA ARG A 84 19.66 -13.42 -13.69
C ARG A 84 20.82 -14.36 -13.43
#